data_AF-A0A7S3KHG9-F1
#
_entry.id   AF-A0A7S3KHG9-F1
#
_cell.length_a   1.000
_cell.length_b   1.000
_cell.length_c   1.000
_cell.angle_alpha   90.00
_cell.angle_beta   90.00
_cell.angle_gamma   90.00
#
_symmetry.space_group_name_H-M   'P 1'
#
loop_
_entity.id
_entity.type
_entity.pdbx_description
1 polymer ?
#
loop_
_entity_poly.entity_id
_entity_poly.type
_entity_poly.pdbx_seq_one_letter_code
_entity_poly.pdbx_strand_id
1 'polypeptide(L)'
;PGVRKEAENLFIELYKTLGPSLEKLLVGQKQAVVDKLIKEAKKQCGDVVRSDSQREEQKKAATNYIASQVKSDYLPEYIVRILGQATVELLKSANPKKRQKGLVEVKKAVSKLTVNLNDKKARELADPITHLMRQILSDESSEVYLEALKIVRYIISSLAPHLGALDLHILIGSFIGIIVSNTVSSNIRIQVSSDKVIIFFAKHSNIGPLVVARDIVKNIEKIS
;
A
#
# COMPACT_ATOMS: atom_id res chain seq x y z
N PRO A 1 27.61 -20.04 3.47
CA PRO A 1 26.58 -20.67 4.34
C PRO A 1 26.77 -20.39 5.84
N GLY A 2 27.99 -20.56 6.37
CA GLY A 2 28.33 -20.27 7.79
C GLY A 2 28.21 -18.78 8.16
N VAL A 3 28.78 -17.89 7.35
CA VAL A 3 28.74 -16.42 7.54
C VAL A 3 27.31 -15.84 7.62
N ARG A 4 26.34 -16.50 6.98
CA ARG A 4 24.92 -16.09 6.99
C ARG A 4 24.24 -16.43 8.32
N LYS A 5 24.58 -17.57 8.92
CA LYS A 5 24.10 -17.98 10.25
C LYS A 5 24.75 -17.15 11.35
N GLU A 6 26.03 -16.79 11.21
CA GLU A 6 26.70 -15.89 12.15
C GLU A 6 26.09 -14.48 12.11
N ALA A 7 25.77 -13.95 10.93
CA ALA A 7 25.07 -12.67 10.81
C ALA A 7 23.63 -12.70 11.36
N GLU A 8 22.89 -13.79 11.15
CA GLU A 8 21.55 -13.98 11.73
C GLU A 8 21.61 -14.07 13.26
N ASN A 9 22.58 -14.81 13.81
CA ASN A 9 22.77 -14.93 15.25
C ASN A 9 23.17 -13.59 15.88
N LEU A 10 24.10 -12.87 15.25
CA LEU A 10 24.51 -11.53 15.69
C LEU A 10 23.33 -10.55 15.66
N PHE A 11 22.46 -10.64 14.65
CA PHE A 11 21.27 -9.81 14.56
C PHE A 11 20.24 -10.12 15.67
N ILE A 12 20.01 -11.41 15.96
CA ILE A 12 19.13 -11.84 17.05
C ILE A 12 19.65 -11.36 18.40
N GLU A 13 20.97 -11.44 18.62
CA GLU A 13 21.61 -11.03 19.86
C GLU A 13 21.61 -9.50 20.04
N LEU A 14 21.88 -8.75 18.98
CA LEU A 14 21.77 -7.29 18.95
C LEU A 14 20.33 -6.84 19.20
N TYR A 15 19.33 -7.49 18.60
CA TYR A 15 17.92 -7.16 18.81
C TYR A 15 17.45 -7.49 20.23
N LYS A 16 17.89 -8.61 20.82
CA LYS A 16 17.61 -8.92 22.23
C LYS A 16 18.22 -7.89 23.19
N THR A 17 19.40 -7.39 22.88
CA THR A 17 20.16 -6.48 23.75
C THR A 17 19.70 -5.03 23.62
N LEU A 18 19.48 -4.57 22.39
CA LEU A 18 19.14 -3.18 22.09
C LEU A 18 17.64 -2.95 21.92
N GLY A 19 16.86 -3.99 21.61
CA GLY A 19 15.42 -3.93 21.39
C GLY A 19 14.65 -3.28 22.53
N PRO A 20 14.84 -3.68 23.80
CA PRO A 20 14.15 -3.06 24.94
C PRO A 20 14.52 -1.58 25.15
N SER A 21 15.78 -1.20 24.85
CA SER A 21 16.24 0.20 24.94
C SER A 21 15.70 1.05 23.78
N LEU A 22 15.63 0.47 22.57
CA LEU A 22 14.98 1.05 21.40
C LEU A 22 13.47 1.22 21.62
N GLU A 23 12.80 0.22 22.19
CA GLU A 23 11.38 0.30 22.57
C GLU A 23 11.15 1.38 23.62
N LYS A 24 11.99 1.47 24.67
CA LYS A 24 11.88 2.57 25.66
C LYS A 24 12.12 3.95 25.05
N LEU A 25 13.10 4.10 24.16
CA LEU A 25 13.38 5.36 23.46
C LEU A 25 12.23 5.76 22.51
N LEU A 26 11.68 4.79 21.77
CA LEU A 26 10.59 5.01 20.82
C LEU A 26 9.25 5.27 21.53
N VAL A 27 8.97 4.57 22.64
CA VAL A 27 7.78 4.81 23.48
C VAL A 27 7.86 6.18 24.15
N GLY A 28 9.03 6.56 24.68
CA GLY A 28 9.23 7.87 25.30
C GLY A 28 9.08 9.03 24.31
N GLN A 29 9.61 8.90 23.10
CA GLN A 29 9.44 9.92 22.05
C GLN A 29 8.01 9.97 21.49
N LYS A 30 7.37 8.81 21.33
CA LYS A 30 5.96 8.73 20.88
C LYS A 30 5.02 9.36 21.90
N GLN A 31 5.21 9.08 23.20
CA GLN A 31 4.39 9.66 24.26
C GLN A 31 4.60 11.17 24.37
N ALA A 32 5.84 11.66 24.29
CA ALA A 32 6.13 13.09 24.34
C ALA A 32 5.51 13.88 23.16
N VAL A 33 5.53 13.30 21.95
CA VAL A 33 4.89 13.91 20.77
C VAL A 33 3.37 13.87 20.89
N VAL A 34 2.80 12.76 21.37
CA VAL A 34 1.36 12.63 21.61
C VAL A 34 0.89 13.62 22.68
N ASP A 35 1.61 13.77 23.79
CA ASP A 35 1.26 14.70 24.86
C ASP A 35 1.36 16.16 24.40
N LYS A 36 2.36 16.48 23.57
CA LYS A 36 2.49 17.82 22.97
C LYS A 36 1.33 18.12 22.02
N LEU A 37 0.96 17.17 21.16
CA LEU A 37 -0.20 17.31 20.26
C LEU A 37 -1.53 17.39 21.01
N ILE A 38 -1.70 16.63 22.10
CA ILE A 38 -2.89 16.70 22.96
C ILE A 38 -2.97 18.06 23.67
N LYS A 39 -1.83 18.59 24.15
CA LYS A 39 -1.78 19.90 24.82
C LYS A 39 -2.07 21.05 23.85
N GLU A 40 -1.55 20.97 22.62
CA GLU A 40 -1.83 21.93 21.55
C GLU A 40 -3.32 21.88 21.13
N ALA A 41 -3.88 20.67 21.01
CA ALA A 41 -5.30 20.46 20.67
C ALA A 41 -6.24 20.95 21.78
N LYS A 42 -5.91 20.72 23.07
CA LYS A 42 -6.67 21.25 24.21
C LYS A 42 -6.65 22.78 24.26
N LYS A 43 -5.51 23.39 23.91
CA LYS A 43 -5.34 24.85 23.84
C LYS A 43 -6.16 25.48 22.70
N GLN A 44 -6.35 24.77 21.59
CA GLN A 44 -7.11 25.25 20.43
C GLN A 44 -8.62 24.99 20.53
N CYS A 45 -9.06 23.94 21.22
CA CYS A 45 -10.47 23.54 21.23
C CYS A 45 -11.27 23.95 22.48
N GLY A 46 -10.62 24.46 23.54
CA GLY A 46 -11.30 24.69 24.82
C GLY A 46 -11.74 23.37 25.48
N ASP A 47 -11.76 23.30 26.80
CA ASP A 47 -12.08 22.08 27.53
C ASP A 47 -13.54 21.65 27.27
N VAL A 48 -13.71 20.74 26.31
CA VAL A 48 -14.94 19.96 26.16
C VAL A 48 -14.57 18.49 26.21
N VAL A 49 -14.56 17.96 27.44
CA VAL A 49 -14.56 16.52 27.71
C VAL A 49 -15.84 15.95 27.09
N ARG A 50 -15.70 15.17 26.02
CA ARG A 50 -16.82 14.50 25.33
C ARG A 50 -16.51 13.01 25.17
N SER A 51 -17.51 12.20 25.48
CA SER A 51 -17.48 10.75 25.66
C SER A 51 -16.94 9.97 24.46
N ASP A 52 -16.35 8.80 24.71
CA ASP A 52 -15.73 7.91 23.72
C ASP A 52 -16.64 7.55 22.53
N SER A 53 -17.96 7.62 22.69
CA SER A 53 -18.95 7.46 21.61
C SER A 53 -18.80 8.50 20.49
N GLN A 54 -18.50 9.76 20.81
CA GLN A 54 -18.31 10.82 19.81
C GLN A 54 -16.93 10.74 19.14
N ARG A 55 -15.96 10.07 19.79
CA ARG A 55 -14.63 9.81 19.24
C ARG A 55 -14.68 8.74 18.15
N GLU A 56 -15.54 7.74 18.29
CA GLU A 56 -15.86 6.78 17.22
C GLU A 56 -16.62 7.44 16.06
N GLU A 57 -17.60 8.29 16.33
CA GLU A 57 -18.33 9.01 15.27
C GLU A 57 -17.42 9.99 14.53
N GLN A 58 -16.51 10.68 15.22
CA GLN A 58 -15.51 11.53 14.57
C GLN A 58 -14.45 10.73 13.81
N LYS A 59 -14.05 9.54 14.30
CA LYS A 59 -13.18 8.62 13.53
C LYS A 59 -13.90 8.08 12.30
N LYS A 60 -15.19 7.70 12.41
CA LYS A 60 -16.02 7.29 11.26
C LYS A 60 -16.25 8.45 10.30
N ALA A 61 -16.50 9.65 10.79
CA ALA A 61 -16.64 10.86 9.97
C ALA A 61 -15.33 11.25 9.28
N ALA A 62 -14.18 11.13 9.95
CA ALA A 62 -12.86 11.34 9.35
C ALA A 62 -12.51 10.24 8.35
N THR A 63 -12.85 8.99 8.62
CA THR A 63 -12.67 7.87 7.69
C THR A 63 -13.59 8.01 6.48
N ASN A 64 -14.83 8.47 6.68
CA ASN A 64 -15.79 8.76 5.61
C ASN A 64 -15.41 10.02 4.83
N TYR A 65 -14.78 11.00 5.46
CA TYR A 65 -14.24 12.20 4.81
C TYR A 65 -12.98 11.88 3.99
N ILE A 66 -12.10 11.02 4.51
CA ILE A 66 -10.97 10.48 3.75
C ILE A 66 -11.49 9.60 2.60
N ALA A 67 -12.50 8.76 2.84
CA ALA A 67 -13.14 7.95 1.80
C ALA A 67 -13.90 8.81 0.78
N SER A 68 -14.47 9.96 1.16
CA SER A 68 -15.11 10.89 0.23
C SER A 68 -14.10 11.74 -0.55
N GLN A 69 -12.94 12.04 0.03
CA GLN A 69 -11.78 12.62 -0.67
C GLN A 69 -11.12 11.60 -1.62
N VAL A 70 -11.13 10.31 -1.27
CA VAL A 70 -10.70 9.20 -2.15
C VAL A 70 -11.75 8.87 -3.22
N LYS A 71 -13.02 9.19 -2.98
CA LYS A 71 -14.12 9.22 -3.97
C LYS A 71 -14.20 10.55 -4.73
N SER A 72 -13.10 11.30 -4.83
CA SER A 72 -12.98 12.29 -5.90
C SER A 72 -12.90 11.54 -7.22
N ASP A 73 -13.98 11.61 -8.00
CA ASP A 73 -14.19 10.98 -9.32
C ASP A 73 -13.15 11.36 -10.40
N TYR A 74 -12.02 11.96 -10.05
CA TYR A 74 -10.97 12.37 -10.97
C TYR A 74 -9.70 11.54 -10.76
N LEU A 75 -9.52 10.54 -11.63
CA LEU A 75 -8.18 10.09 -11.99
C LEU A 75 -7.40 11.33 -12.45
N PRO A 76 -6.19 11.58 -11.90
CA PRO A 76 -5.36 12.70 -12.32
C PRO A 76 -5.18 12.74 -13.85
N GLU A 77 -5.08 13.95 -14.43
CA GLU A 77 -5.01 14.14 -15.88
C GLU A 77 -3.90 13.33 -16.55
N TYR A 78 -2.76 13.13 -15.86
CA TYR A 78 -1.66 12.31 -16.36
C TYR A 78 -2.05 10.83 -16.53
N ILE A 79 -2.95 10.29 -15.71
CA ILE A 79 -3.46 8.92 -15.87
C ILE A 79 -4.39 8.82 -17.06
N VAL A 80 -5.24 9.85 -17.26
CA VAL A 80 -6.10 9.94 -18.44
C VAL A 80 -5.27 9.99 -19.71
N ARG A 81 -4.14 10.72 -19.72
CA ARG A 81 -3.20 10.72 -20.85
C ARG A 81 -2.56 9.35 -21.10
N ILE A 82 -2.24 8.60 -20.05
CA ILE A 82 -1.65 7.26 -20.16
C ILE A 82 -2.64 6.23 -20.70
N LEU A 83 -3.87 6.23 -20.19
CA LEU A 83 -4.86 5.18 -20.47
C LEU A 83 -5.80 5.52 -21.63
N GLY A 84 -5.95 6.81 -21.93
CA GLY A 84 -7.01 7.33 -22.78
C GLY A 84 -8.35 7.42 -22.05
N GLN A 85 -9.17 8.40 -22.46
CA GLN A 85 -10.48 8.69 -21.88
C GLN A 85 -11.43 7.47 -21.90
N ALA A 86 -11.44 6.71 -23.01
CA ALA A 86 -12.30 5.54 -23.15
C ALA A 86 -11.99 4.44 -22.11
N THR A 87 -10.72 4.21 -21.80
CA THR A 87 -10.30 3.24 -20.78
C THR A 87 -10.73 3.70 -19.39
N VAL A 88 -10.59 4.99 -19.11
CA VAL A 88 -11.02 5.60 -17.84
C VAL A 88 -12.53 5.44 -17.64
N GLU A 89 -13.33 5.64 -18.68
CA GLU A 89 -14.78 5.43 -18.62
C GLU A 89 -15.17 3.97 -18.37
N LEU A 90 -14.42 3.02 -18.94
CA LEU A 90 -14.60 1.59 -18.64
C LEU A 90 -14.31 1.29 -17.16
N LEU A 91 -13.23 1.84 -16.61
CA LEU A 91 -12.83 1.65 -15.21
C LEU A 91 -13.80 2.30 -14.22
N LYS A 92 -14.41 3.45 -14.57
CA LYS A 92 -15.43 4.12 -13.75
C LYS A 92 -16.82 3.50 -13.87
N SER A 93 -17.01 2.52 -14.75
CA SER A 93 -18.33 1.93 -14.97
C SER A 93 -18.84 1.20 -13.72
N ALA A 94 -20.11 1.40 -13.36
CA ALA A 94 -20.77 0.62 -12.32
C ALA A 94 -20.80 -0.90 -12.63
N ASN A 95 -20.69 -1.29 -13.91
CA ASN A 95 -20.70 -2.69 -14.34
C ASN A 95 -19.30 -3.34 -14.21
N PRO A 96 -19.13 -4.37 -13.36
CA PRO A 96 -17.84 -5.05 -13.18
C PRO A 96 -17.26 -5.64 -14.47
N LYS A 97 -18.09 -6.15 -15.39
CA LYS A 97 -17.63 -6.68 -16.68
C LYS A 97 -17.04 -5.58 -17.57
N LYS A 98 -17.55 -4.35 -17.48
CA LYS A 98 -16.97 -3.19 -18.19
C LYS A 98 -15.63 -2.79 -17.55
N ARG A 99 -15.54 -2.80 -16.21
CA ARG A 99 -14.28 -2.54 -15.51
C ARG A 99 -13.20 -3.59 -15.83
N GLN A 100 -13.56 -4.86 -15.92
CA GLN A 100 -12.66 -5.92 -16.39
C GLN A 100 -12.12 -5.65 -17.81
N LYS A 101 -12.97 -5.20 -18.73
CA LYS A 101 -12.50 -4.77 -20.07
C LYS A 101 -11.53 -3.60 -19.95
N GLY A 102 -11.82 -2.64 -19.07
CA GLY A 102 -10.88 -1.57 -18.71
C GLY A 102 -9.52 -2.09 -18.24
N LEU A 103 -9.49 -3.12 -17.39
CA LEU A 103 -8.24 -3.74 -16.93
C LEU A 103 -7.43 -4.41 -18.04
N VAL A 104 -8.08 -4.98 -19.04
CA VAL A 104 -7.38 -5.50 -20.23
C VAL A 104 -6.65 -4.36 -20.95
N GLU A 105 -7.28 -3.20 -21.09
CA GLU A 105 -6.65 -2.02 -21.70
C GLU A 105 -5.57 -1.41 -20.81
N VAL A 106 -5.76 -1.37 -19.48
CA VAL A 106 -4.71 -0.99 -18.52
C VAL A 106 -3.48 -1.89 -18.69
N LYS A 107 -3.67 -3.21 -18.72
CA LYS A 107 -2.57 -4.16 -18.90
C LYS A 107 -1.82 -3.91 -20.21
N LYS A 108 -2.53 -3.65 -21.31
CA LYS A 108 -1.91 -3.30 -22.60
C LYS A 108 -1.12 -1.98 -22.51
N ALA A 109 -1.71 -0.94 -21.90
CA ALA A 109 -1.06 0.36 -21.75
C ALA A 109 0.21 0.25 -20.89
N VAL A 110 0.12 -0.41 -19.73
CA VAL A 110 1.27 -0.69 -18.86
C VAL A 110 2.32 -1.49 -19.62
N SER A 111 1.94 -2.54 -20.34
CA SER A 111 2.88 -3.35 -21.13
C SER A 111 3.67 -2.49 -22.12
N LYS A 112 2.98 -1.61 -22.87
CA LYS A 112 3.60 -0.67 -23.81
C LYS A 112 4.55 0.31 -23.11
N LEU A 113 4.15 0.87 -21.97
CA LEU A 113 4.99 1.78 -21.19
C LEU A 113 6.23 1.11 -20.60
N THR A 114 6.13 -0.19 -20.32
CA THR A 114 7.25 -0.98 -19.81
C THR A 114 8.22 -1.49 -20.88
N VAL A 115 7.93 -1.28 -22.17
CA VAL A 115 8.85 -1.63 -23.27
C VAL A 115 10.03 -0.66 -23.28
N ASN A 116 11.25 -1.18 -23.39
CA ASN A 116 12.49 -0.40 -23.43
C ASN A 116 12.62 0.57 -22.23
N LEU A 117 12.31 0.05 -21.04
CA LEU A 117 12.50 0.77 -19.79
C LEU A 117 13.97 1.08 -19.54
N ASN A 118 14.20 2.23 -18.92
CA ASN A 118 15.45 2.61 -18.30
C ASN A 118 15.14 3.24 -16.94
N ASP A 119 16.17 3.49 -16.14
CA ASP A 119 16.02 3.94 -14.75
C ASP A 119 15.30 5.29 -14.63
N LYS A 120 15.43 6.17 -15.63
CA LYS A 120 14.71 7.45 -15.66
C LYS A 120 13.22 7.23 -15.90
N LYS A 121 12.86 6.51 -16.96
CA LYS A 121 11.46 6.20 -17.30
C LYS A 121 10.78 5.38 -16.21
N ALA A 122 11.48 4.43 -15.59
CA ALA A 122 10.93 3.61 -14.52
C ALA A 122 10.51 4.47 -13.32
N ARG A 123 11.35 5.44 -12.93
CA ARG A 123 11.02 6.39 -11.85
C ARG A 123 9.87 7.31 -12.22
N GLU A 124 9.86 7.85 -13.43
CA GLU A 124 8.76 8.69 -13.92
C GLU A 124 7.41 7.94 -13.98
N LEU A 125 7.45 6.63 -14.20
CA LEU A 125 6.26 5.78 -14.25
C LEU A 125 5.81 5.24 -12.89
N ALA A 126 6.69 5.21 -11.89
CA ALA A 126 6.39 4.61 -10.59
C ALA A 126 5.18 5.28 -9.92
N ASP A 127 5.16 6.61 -9.84
CA ASP A 127 4.09 7.35 -9.19
C ASP A 127 2.74 7.21 -9.92
N PRO A 128 2.65 7.42 -11.26
CA PRO A 128 1.39 7.25 -11.97
C PRO A 128 0.80 5.85 -11.87
N ILE A 129 1.65 4.83 -12.00
CA ILE A 129 1.22 3.43 -11.91
C ILE A 129 0.79 3.09 -10.49
N THR A 130 1.51 3.61 -9.48
CA THR A 130 1.12 3.48 -8.07
C THR A 130 -0.29 4.01 -7.85
N HIS A 131 -0.55 5.23 -8.29
CA HIS A 131 -1.85 5.86 -8.09
C HIS A 131 -2.97 5.09 -8.77
N LEU A 132 -2.77 4.70 -10.03
CA LEU A 132 -3.72 3.90 -10.80
C LEU A 132 -4.03 2.57 -10.11
N MET A 133 -2.99 1.81 -9.74
CA MET A 133 -3.17 0.48 -9.17
C MET A 133 -3.80 0.52 -7.78
N ARG A 134 -3.52 1.54 -6.96
CA ARG A 134 -4.21 1.71 -5.67
C ARG A 134 -5.72 1.85 -5.85
N GLN A 135 -6.17 2.62 -6.83
CA GLN A 135 -7.60 2.77 -7.09
C GLN A 135 -8.22 1.45 -7.55
N ILE A 136 -7.56 0.75 -8.47
CA ILE A 136 -8.07 -0.52 -9.00
C ILE A 136 -8.09 -1.61 -7.91
N LEU A 137 -7.07 -1.68 -7.06
CA LEU A 137 -7.00 -2.67 -5.97
C LEU A 137 -8.06 -2.44 -4.89
N SER A 138 -8.71 -1.27 -4.87
CA SER A 138 -9.85 -0.98 -3.99
C SER A 138 -11.21 -1.32 -4.62
N ASP A 139 -11.24 -1.99 -5.78
CA ASP A 139 -12.49 -2.39 -6.43
C ASP A 139 -13.26 -3.42 -5.59
N GLU A 140 -14.57 -3.20 -5.46
CA GLU A 140 -15.48 -4.07 -4.71
C GLU A 140 -15.72 -5.43 -5.41
N SER A 141 -15.49 -5.51 -6.72
CA SER A 141 -15.63 -6.75 -7.47
C SER A 141 -14.42 -7.65 -7.29
N SER A 142 -14.65 -8.84 -6.74
CA SER A 142 -13.60 -9.87 -6.56
C SER A 142 -12.85 -10.19 -7.85
N GLU A 143 -13.55 -10.29 -8.97
CA GLU A 143 -12.91 -10.63 -10.25
C GLU A 143 -12.04 -9.48 -10.80
N VAL A 144 -12.43 -8.22 -10.57
CA VAL A 144 -11.61 -7.05 -10.93
C VAL A 144 -10.36 -7.02 -10.05
N TYR A 145 -10.52 -7.21 -8.73
CA TYR A 145 -9.43 -7.28 -7.77
C TYR A 145 -8.40 -8.37 -8.12
N LEU A 146 -8.86 -9.58 -8.43
CA LEU A 146 -7.99 -10.70 -8.79
C LEU A 146 -7.17 -10.44 -10.05
N GLU A 147 -7.75 -9.78 -11.04
CA GLU A 147 -7.00 -9.38 -12.24
C GLU A 147 -6.02 -8.25 -11.94
N ALA A 148 -6.41 -7.30 -11.08
CA ALA A 148 -5.53 -6.23 -10.60
C ALA A 148 -4.27 -6.77 -9.93
N LEU A 149 -4.39 -7.80 -9.08
CA LEU A 149 -3.24 -8.45 -8.45
C LEU A 149 -2.24 -9.02 -9.48
N LYS A 150 -2.72 -9.54 -10.61
CA LYS A 150 -1.84 -10.01 -11.70
C LYS A 150 -1.11 -8.85 -12.35
N ILE A 151 -1.79 -7.71 -12.54
CA ILE A 151 -1.19 -6.49 -13.10
C ILE A 151 -0.12 -5.93 -12.13
N VAL A 152 -0.37 -5.93 -10.81
CA VAL A 152 0.63 -5.53 -9.81
C VAL A 152 1.91 -6.38 -9.94
N ARG A 153 1.78 -7.71 -10.01
CA ARG A 153 2.95 -8.59 -10.17
C ARG A 153 3.74 -8.28 -11.43
N TYR A 154 3.04 -8.01 -12.54
CA TYR A 154 3.66 -7.62 -13.80
C TYR A 154 4.43 -6.29 -13.66
N ILE A 155 3.81 -5.28 -13.06
CA ILE A 155 4.42 -3.96 -12.82
C ILE A 155 5.70 -4.10 -12.00
N ILE A 156 5.64 -4.80 -10.86
CA ILE A 156 6.81 -4.98 -10.00
C ILE A 156 7.92 -5.72 -10.76
N SER A 157 7.59 -6.79 -11.49
CA SER A 157 8.57 -7.54 -12.27
C SER A 157 9.24 -6.69 -13.37
N SER A 158 8.49 -5.73 -13.93
CA SER A 158 8.98 -4.87 -15.02
C SER A 158 9.80 -3.68 -14.50
N LEU A 159 9.40 -3.09 -13.37
CA LEU A 159 10.05 -1.88 -12.83
C LEU A 159 11.23 -2.21 -11.91
N ALA A 160 11.19 -3.34 -11.19
CA ALA A 160 12.21 -3.67 -10.20
C ALA A 160 13.67 -3.73 -10.71
N PRO A 161 13.96 -4.14 -11.97
CA PRO A 161 15.32 -4.08 -12.51
C PRO A 161 15.86 -2.65 -12.70
N HIS A 162 14.98 -1.65 -12.74
CA HIS A 162 15.29 -0.26 -13.08
C HIS A 162 15.06 0.71 -11.91
N LEU A 163 14.57 0.20 -10.78
CA LEU A 163 14.31 0.98 -9.57
C LEU A 163 15.30 0.60 -8.47
N GLY A 164 15.74 1.62 -7.73
CA GLY A 164 16.48 1.41 -6.50
C GLY A 164 15.61 0.72 -5.45
N ALA A 165 16.25 0.12 -4.44
CA ALA A 165 15.54 -0.55 -3.35
C ALA A 165 14.52 0.38 -2.66
N LEU A 166 14.88 1.64 -2.42
CA LEU A 166 13.99 2.61 -1.79
C LEU A 166 12.71 2.86 -2.61
N ASP A 167 12.86 3.17 -3.90
CA ASP A 167 11.72 3.42 -4.80
C ASP A 167 10.81 2.20 -4.88
N LEU A 168 11.40 1.01 -4.94
CA LEU A 168 10.67 -0.25 -4.97
C LEU A 168 9.93 -0.50 -3.64
N HIS A 169 10.52 -0.16 -2.50
CA HIS A 169 9.89 -0.30 -1.18
C HIS A 169 8.72 0.67 -1.02
N ILE A 170 8.85 1.91 -1.49
CA ILE A 170 7.75 2.88 -1.50
C ILE A 170 6.60 2.36 -2.38
N LEU A 171 6.92 1.90 -3.59
CA LEU A 171 5.97 1.34 -4.53
C LEU A 171 5.17 0.17 -3.93
N ILE A 172 5.84 -0.84 -3.35
CA ILE A 172 5.11 -1.96 -2.72
C ILE A 172 4.35 -1.54 -1.46
N GLY A 173 4.91 -0.61 -0.68
CA GLY A 173 4.29 -0.12 0.55
C GLY A 173 2.94 0.54 0.29
N SER A 174 2.77 1.10 -0.90
CA SER A 174 1.52 1.70 -1.37
C SER A 174 0.41 0.67 -1.65
N PHE A 175 0.78 -0.57 -1.97
CA PHE A 175 -0.15 -1.67 -2.29
C PHE A 175 -0.38 -2.60 -1.11
N ILE A 176 0.65 -2.83 -0.29
CA ILE A 176 0.66 -3.89 0.70
C ILE A 176 -0.46 -3.76 1.73
N GLY A 177 -0.79 -2.54 2.16
CA GLY A 177 -1.92 -2.33 3.08
C GLY A 177 -3.26 -2.80 2.51
N ILE A 178 -3.51 -2.54 1.21
CA ILE A 178 -4.75 -2.96 0.52
C ILE A 178 -4.75 -4.48 0.30
N ILE A 179 -3.59 -5.08 0.06
CA ILE A 179 -3.49 -6.53 -0.16
C ILE A 179 -3.65 -7.29 1.15
N VAL A 180 -3.03 -6.82 2.23
CA VAL A 180 -3.12 -7.40 3.58
C VAL A 180 -4.53 -7.33 4.13
N SER A 181 -5.28 -6.23 3.92
CA SER A 181 -6.68 -6.18 4.36
C SER A 181 -7.55 -7.26 3.71
N ASN A 182 -7.13 -7.79 2.55
CA ASN A 182 -7.82 -8.85 1.82
C ASN A 182 -7.33 -10.27 2.15
N THR A 183 -6.29 -10.45 2.97
CA THR A 183 -5.84 -11.79 3.42
C THR A 183 -6.73 -12.40 4.51
N VAL A 184 -7.65 -11.61 5.07
CA VAL A 184 -8.69 -12.06 6.01
C VAL A 184 -10.08 -12.10 5.36
N SER A 185 -10.15 -12.02 4.02
CA SER A 185 -11.40 -12.09 3.28
C SER A 185 -12.10 -13.43 3.50
N SER A 186 -13.44 -13.41 3.60
CA SER A 186 -14.27 -14.64 3.59
C SER A 186 -14.21 -15.38 2.24
N ASN A 187 -13.73 -14.72 1.18
CA ASN A 187 -13.50 -15.35 -0.11
C ASN A 187 -12.08 -15.95 -0.16
N ILE A 188 -11.99 -17.28 -0.02
CA ILE A 188 -10.73 -18.04 -0.08
C ILE A 188 -9.91 -17.75 -1.34
N ARG A 189 -10.54 -17.51 -2.50
CA ARG A 189 -9.80 -17.22 -3.74
C ARG A 189 -9.08 -15.87 -3.65
N ILE A 190 -9.71 -14.86 -3.05
CA ILE A 190 -9.09 -13.56 -2.78
C ILE A 190 -7.93 -13.74 -1.82
N GLN A 191 -8.17 -14.38 -0.66
CA GLN A 191 -7.16 -14.62 0.35
C GLN A 191 -5.89 -15.28 -0.23
N VAL A 192 -6.06 -16.43 -0.89
CA VAL A 192 -4.94 -17.18 -1.49
C VAL A 192 -4.21 -16.36 -2.55
N SER A 193 -4.92 -15.52 -3.31
CA SER A 193 -4.30 -14.69 -4.36
C SER A 193 -3.52 -13.52 -3.74
N SER A 194 -4.04 -12.90 -2.70
CA SER A 194 -3.37 -11.85 -1.91
C SER A 194 -2.09 -12.40 -1.27
N ASP A 195 -2.16 -13.56 -0.63
CA ASP A 195 -1.01 -14.24 -0.02
C ASP A 195 0.08 -14.53 -1.06
N LYS A 196 -0.31 -15.01 -2.25
CA LYS A 196 0.64 -15.26 -3.36
C LYS A 196 1.38 -14.00 -3.79
N VAL A 197 0.73 -12.82 -3.75
CA VAL A 197 1.38 -11.55 -4.08
C VAL A 197 2.32 -11.10 -2.96
N ILE A 198 1.91 -11.24 -1.70
CA ILE A 198 2.76 -10.93 -0.54
C ILE A 198 4.02 -11.81 -0.55
N ILE A 199 3.87 -13.12 -0.77
CA ILE A 199 4.98 -14.06 -0.87
C ILE A 199 5.88 -13.69 -2.06
N PHE A 200 5.29 -13.27 -3.18
CA PHE A 200 6.05 -12.79 -4.34
C PHE A 200 6.92 -11.57 -3.99
N PHE A 201 6.39 -10.58 -3.26
CA PHE A 201 7.18 -9.44 -2.78
C PHE A 201 8.29 -9.89 -1.83
N ALA A 202 7.99 -10.76 -0.87
CA ALA A 202 8.96 -11.21 0.14
C ALA A 202 10.14 -11.98 -0.47
N LYS A 203 9.89 -12.73 -1.56
CA LYS A 203 10.93 -13.50 -2.28
C LYS A 203 11.75 -12.66 -3.25
N HIS A 204 11.36 -11.42 -3.53
CA HIS A 204 12.06 -10.57 -4.49
C HIS A 204 13.38 -10.04 -3.90
N SER A 205 14.49 -10.16 -4.62
CA SER A 205 15.85 -9.85 -4.11
C SER A 205 16.01 -8.42 -3.60
N ASN A 206 15.41 -7.45 -4.29
CA ASN A 206 15.52 -6.03 -3.96
C ASN A 206 14.46 -5.54 -2.96
N ILE A 207 13.54 -6.42 -2.54
CA ILE A 207 12.50 -6.13 -1.53
C ILE A 207 12.82 -6.89 -0.24
N GLY A 208 12.81 -8.22 -0.33
CA GLY A 208 13.11 -9.11 0.78
C GLY A 208 11.97 -9.25 1.82
N PRO A 209 12.06 -10.28 2.68
CA PRO A 209 11.02 -10.61 3.63
C PRO A 209 10.89 -9.58 4.77
N LEU A 210 11.99 -8.93 5.18
CA LEU A 210 11.99 -7.97 6.28
C LEU A 210 11.18 -6.71 5.98
N VAL A 211 11.28 -6.20 4.75
CA VAL A 211 10.55 -5.00 4.31
C VAL A 211 9.05 -5.31 4.28
N VAL A 212 8.68 -6.45 3.68
CA VAL A 212 7.31 -6.92 3.62
C VAL A 212 6.75 -7.13 5.03
N ALA A 213 7.48 -7.80 5.92
CA ALA A 213 7.05 -8.02 7.31
C ALA A 213 6.84 -6.70 8.06
N ARG A 214 7.78 -5.75 7.97
CA ARG A 214 7.65 -4.42 8.58
C ARG A 214 6.38 -3.72 8.11
N ASP A 215 6.12 -3.74 6.81
CA ASP A 215 4.96 -3.03 6.27
C ASP A 215 3.65 -3.77 6.56
N ILE A 216 3.65 -5.10 6.68
CA ILE A 216 2.51 -5.87 7.21
C ILE A 216 2.20 -5.44 8.65
N VAL A 217 3.19 -5.45 9.55
CA VAL A 217 3.00 -5.09 10.97
C VAL A 217 2.39 -3.70 11.10
N LYS A 218 2.94 -2.70 10.39
CA LYS A 218 2.41 -1.32 10.36
C LYS A 218 0.95 -1.22 9.89
N ASN A 219 0.48 -2.16 9.07
CA ASN A 219 -0.89 -2.15 8.57
C ASN A 219 -1.83 -2.96 9.47
N ILE A 220 -1.36 -4.02 10.13
CA ILE A 220 -2.13 -4.75 11.14
C ILE A 220 -2.45 -3.83 12.32
N GLU A 221 -1.48 -3.03 12.80
CA GLU A 221 -1.68 -2.04 13.88
C GLU A 221 -2.75 -0.98 13.58
N LYS A 222 -3.15 -0.82 12.30
CA LYS A 222 -4.21 0.12 11.90
C LYS A 222 -5.59 -0.54 11.79
N ILE A 223 -5.63 -1.87 11.73
CA ILE A 223 -6.84 -2.68 11.60
C ILE A 223 -7.36 -3.09 12.98
N SER A 224 -6.46 -3.26 13.95
CA SER A 224 -6.73 -3.48 15.39
C SER A 224 -6.99 -2.17 16.13
#